data_AF-A0A2M6Y1S4-F1
#
_entry.id   AF-A0A2M6Y1S4-F1
#
_cell.length_a   1.000
_cell.length_b   1.000
_cell.length_c   1.000
_cell.angle_alpha   90.00
_cell.angle_beta   90.00
_cell.angle_gamma   90.00
#
_symmetry.space_group_name_H-M   'P 1'
#
loop_
_entity.id
_entity.type
_entity.pdbx_description
1 polymer ?
#
loop_
_entity_poly.entity_id
_entity_poly.type
_entity_poly.pdbx_seq_one_letter_code
_entity_poly.pdbx_strand_id
1 'polypeptide(L)'
;MSDPLFEETAVSPQQEGGPAYSPLAARLAPKDLSDFAGQEEILGEGKLLRRAIEADTLKSAVFFGPPGCGKTALARYIASRAKAKTFDLNAVMAGVADLKKIIEYSRGLGGGLAQNQR
;
A
#
# COMPACT_ATOMS: atom_id res chain seq x y z
N MET A 1 19.15 -11.29 42.49
CA MET A 1 19.31 -10.81 41.09
C MET A 1 18.15 -11.39 40.32
N SER A 2 17.07 -10.61 40.20
CA SER A 2 15.89 -10.96 39.41
C SER A 2 16.01 -10.18 38.10
N ASP A 3 16.31 -10.89 37.01
CA ASP A 3 16.43 -10.32 35.67
C ASP A 3 15.11 -9.64 35.26
N PRO A 4 15.08 -8.32 35.03
CA PRO A 4 13.90 -7.62 34.54
C PRO A 4 13.84 -7.65 33.00
N LEU A 5 14.30 -8.75 32.40
CA LEU A 5 14.50 -8.87 30.94
C LEU A 5 13.30 -9.52 30.21
N PHE A 6 12.34 -10.06 30.97
CA PHE A 6 11.11 -10.65 30.47
C PHE A 6 9.89 -10.18 31.27
N GLU A 7 9.85 -8.89 31.62
CA GLU A 7 8.60 -8.31 32.08
C GLU A 7 7.69 -8.15 30.86
N GLU A 8 6.78 -9.11 30.73
CA GLU A 8 5.78 -9.21 29.68
C GLU A 8 4.81 -8.02 29.78
N THR A 9 5.24 -6.86 29.27
CA THR A 9 4.31 -5.79 28.88
C THR A 9 3.49 -6.34 27.73
N ALA A 10 2.35 -6.94 28.06
CA ALA A 10 1.27 -7.21 27.15
C ALA A 10 0.91 -5.91 26.43
N VAL A 11 1.46 -5.71 25.23
CA VAL A 11 1.15 -4.58 24.37
C VAL A 11 -0.31 -4.73 23.96
N SER A 12 -1.17 -3.99 24.64
CA SER A 12 -2.57 -3.82 24.27
C SER A 12 -2.63 -3.14 22.90
N PRO A 13 -3.41 -3.64 21.92
CA PRO A 13 -3.35 -3.17 20.52
C PRO A 13 -4.10 -1.85 20.30
N GLN A 14 -4.03 -0.90 21.23
CA GLN A 14 -4.73 0.37 21.16
C GLN A 14 -3.83 1.51 21.58
N GLN A 15 -2.95 1.97 20.67
CA GLN A 15 -2.47 3.35 20.65
C GLN A 15 -1.73 3.63 19.33
N GLU A 16 -2.29 4.56 18.56
CA GLU A 16 -1.69 5.17 17.38
C GLU A 16 -0.33 5.79 17.74
N GLY A 17 0.74 5.01 17.54
CA GLY A 17 2.08 5.46 17.82
C GLY A 17 2.60 6.34 16.69
N GLY A 18 3.21 7.47 17.06
CA GLY A 18 3.98 8.31 16.15
C GLY A 18 5.10 7.52 15.44
N PRO A 19 5.90 8.18 14.58
CA PRO A 19 6.86 7.51 13.70
C PRO A 19 7.84 6.57 14.41
N ALA A 20 8.01 6.66 15.73
CA ALA A 20 8.82 5.77 16.57
C ALA A 20 8.22 4.36 16.80
N TYR A 21 6.93 4.11 16.55
CA TYR A 21 6.27 2.81 16.76
C TYR A 21 5.91 2.06 15.46
N SER A 22 6.08 2.68 14.30
CA SER A 22 5.90 2.02 13.00
C SER A 22 7.06 1.04 12.71
N PRO A 23 6.85 -0.11 12.06
CA PRO A 23 7.97 -0.94 11.59
C PRO A 23 8.86 -0.15 10.61
N LEU A 24 10.17 -0.44 10.60
CA LEU A 24 11.16 0.29 9.77
C LEU A 24 10.76 0.31 8.29
N ALA A 25 10.24 -0.80 7.78
CA ALA A 25 9.78 -0.92 6.39
C ALA A 25 8.68 0.08 6.03
N ALA A 26 7.80 0.42 6.97
CA ALA A 26 6.77 1.44 6.74
C ALA A 26 7.34 2.87 6.85
N ARG A 27 8.38 3.08 7.66
CA ARG A 27 9.07 4.39 7.75
C ARG A 27 9.92 4.69 6.51
N LEU A 28 10.58 3.66 5.96
CA LEU A 28 11.39 3.73 4.75
C LEU A 28 10.58 3.54 3.46
N ALA A 29 9.24 3.58 3.55
CA ALA A 29 8.42 3.47 2.36
C ALA A 29 8.73 4.65 1.42
N PRO A 30 9.03 4.37 0.14
CA PRO A 30 9.38 5.40 -0.83
C PRO A 30 8.24 6.41 -0.98
N LYS A 31 8.60 7.71 -0.96
CA LYS A 31 7.64 8.81 -1.08
C LYS A 31 7.55 9.34 -2.51
N ASP A 32 8.60 9.11 -3.30
CA ASP A 32 8.66 9.47 -4.71
C ASP A 32 9.06 8.27 -5.57
N LEU A 33 8.73 8.34 -6.87
CA LEU A 33 9.13 7.30 -7.83
C LEU A 33 10.66 7.18 -7.97
N SER A 34 11.40 8.25 -7.66
CA SER A 34 12.87 8.27 -7.64
C SER A 34 13.48 7.51 -6.47
N ASP A 35 12.73 7.25 -5.40
CA ASP A 35 13.22 6.54 -4.21
C ASP A 35 13.27 5.01 -4.44
N PHE A 36 12.71 4.52 -5.55
CA PHE A 36 12.72 3.11 -5.90
C PHE A 36 14.07 2.69 -6.48
N ALA A 37 14.88 2.01 -5.67
CA ALA A 37 16.17 1.47 -6.09
C ALA A 37 16.01 0.30 -7.09
N GLY A 38 16.76 0.34 -8.20
CA GLY A 38 16.96 -0.79 -9.10
C GLY A 38 15.84 -1.09 -10.10
N GLN A 39 14.81 -0.25 -10.20
CA GLN A 39 13.70 -0.42 -11.16
C GLN A 39 13.68 0.64 -12.27
N GLU A 40 14.84 1.19 -12.65
CA GLU A 40 14.95 2.25 -13.67
C GLU A 40 14.41 1.84 -15.05
N GLU A 41 14.47 0.56 -15.40
CA GLU A 41 13.98 0.08 -16.69
C GLU A 41 12.45 0.17 -16.84
N ILE A 42 11.72 0.17 -15.71
CA ILE A 42 10.25 0.22 -15.65
C ILE A 42 9.75 1.56 -15.08
N LEU A 43 10.43 2.10 -14.06
CA LEU A 43 10.08 3.32 -13.32
C LEU A 43 10.96 4.54 -13.70
N GLY A 44 11.92 4.36 -14.60
CA GLY A 44 12.75 5.45 -15.11
C GLY A 44 11.96 6.48 -15.90
N GLU A 45 12.57 7.64 -16.12
CA GLU A 45 11.93 8.77 -16.80
C GLU A 45 11.43 8.38 -18.20
N GLY A 46 10.21 8.79 -18.55
CA GLY A 46 9.60 8.52 -19.84
C GLY A 46 9.04 7.10 -20.04
N LYS A 47 9.21 6.18 -19.08
CA LYS A 47 8.67 4.82 -19.16
C LYS A 47 7.14 4.80 -19.03
N LEU A 48 6.52 3.80 -19.66
CA LEU A 48 5.06 3.67 -19.71
C LEU A 48 4.44 3.63 -18.32
N LEU A 49 5.01 2.85 -17.40
CA LEU A 49 4.48 2.72 -16.05
C LEU A 49 4.60 4.03 -15.26
N ARG A 50 5.76 4.69 -15.29
CA ARG A 50 5.95 6.01 -14.67
C ARG A 50 4.94 7.02 -15.22
N ARG A 51 4.78 7.11 -16.54
CA ARG A 51 3.81 8.03 -17.17
C ARG A 51 2.37 7.72 -16.79
N ALA A 52 1.99 6.44 -16.72
CA ALA A 52 0.64 6.03 -16.34
C ALA A 52 0.33 6.37 -14.87
N ILE A 53 1.31 6.18 -13.98
CA ILE A 53 1.24 6.59 -12.57
C ILE A 53 1.21 8.11 -12.45
N GLU A 54 2.01 8.81 -13.25
CA GLU A 54 2.10 10.27 -13.21
C GLU A 54 0.82 10.96 -13.67
N ALA A 55 0.21 10.42 -14.73
CA ALA A 55 -1.04 10.88 -15.32
C ALA A 55 -2.30 10.35 -14.60
N ASP A 56 -2.14 9.57 -13.52
CA ASP A 56 -3.25 8.96 -12.76
C ASP A 56 -4.23 8.15 -13.63
N THR A 57 -3.71 7.46 -14.65
CA THR A 57 -4.51 6.67 -15.60
C THR A 57 -4.53 5.17 -15.30
N LEU A 58 -3.78 4.73 -14.28
CA LEU A 58 -3.62 3.33 -13.92
C LEU A 58 -4.86 2.80 -13.17
N LYS A 59 -5.77 2.12 -13.89
CA LYS A 59 -7.03 1.60 -13.31
C LYS A 59 -6.91 0.21 -12.67
N SER A 60 -6.24 -0.72 -13.33
CA SER A 60 -6.05 -2.09 -12.86
C SER A 60 -4.65 -2.56 -13.22
N ALA A 61 -3.89 -3.01 -12.23
CA ALA A 61 -2.51 -3.45 -12.40
C ALA A 61 -2.21 -4.62 -11.45
N VAL A 62 -1.39 -5.56 -11.94
CA VAL A 62 -0.85 -6.66 -11.14
C VAL A 62 0.66 -6.50 -11.12
N PHE A 63 1.23 -6.33 -9.92
CA PHE A 63 2.67 -6.26 -9.74
C PHE A 63 3.21 -7.65 -9.41
N PHE A 64 4.05 -8.20 -10.30
CA PHE A 64 4.66 -9.53 -10.14
C PHE A 64 6.20 -9.41 -10.02
N GLY A 65 6.81 -10.25 -9.18
CA GLY A 65 8.27 -10.34 -9.05
C GLY A 65 8.73 -11.00 -7.76
N PRO A 66 10.05 -11.12 -7.54
CA PRO A 66 10.63 -11.76 -6.36
C PRO A 66 10.30 -11.03 -5.03
N PRO A 67 10.29 -11.71 -3.88
CA PRO A 67 10.04 -11.05 -2.60
C PRO A 67 11.08 -9.96 -2.35
N GLY A 68 10.66 -8.81 -1.79
CA GLY A 68 11.56 -7.69 -1.48
C GLY A 68 11.73 -6.64 -2.58
N CYS A 69 11.23 -6.84 -3.81
CA CYS A 69 11.31 -5.81 -4.88
C CYS A 69 10.30 -4.65 -4.72
N GLY A 70 9.77 -4.38 -3.53
CA GLY A 70 8.92 -3.20 -3.30
C GLY A 70 7.54 -3.19 -4.00
N LYS A 71 6.99 -4.34 -4.42
CA LYS A 71 5.65 -4.40 -5.06
C LYS A 71 4.54 -3.78 -4.23
N THR A 72 4.48 -4.17 -2.95
CA THR A 72 3.49 -3.63 -2.00
C THR A 72 3.73 -2.14 -1.76
N ALA A 73 5.00 -1.72 -1.72
CA ALA A 73 5.35 -0.31 -1.58
C ALA A 73 4.92 0.50 -2.82
N LEU A 74 5.11 -0.04 -4.03
CA LEU A 74 4.67 0.59 -5.28
C LEU A 74 3.14 0.69 -5.35
N ALA A 75 2.42 -0.37 -5.00
CA ALA A 75 0.97 -0.35 -4.95
C ALA A 75 0.44 0.71 -3.95
N ARG A 76 1.05 0.80 -2.76
CA ARG A 76 0.71 1.82 -1.76
C ARG A 76 1.05 3.23 -2.22
N TYR A 77 2.19 3.43 -2.89
CA TYR A 77 2.57 4.70 -3.47
C TYR A 77 1.54 5.18 -4.51
N ILE A 78 1.15 4.30 -5.43
CA ILE A 78 0.16 4.62 -6.47
C ILE A 78 -1.18 4.98 -5.84
N ALA A 79 -1.64 4.24 -4.84
CA ALA A 79 -2.89 4.53 -4.17
C ALA A 79 -2.86 5.84 -3.38
N SER A 80 -1.73 6.15 -2.72
CA SER A 80 -1.50 7.43 -2.05
C SER A 80 -1.61 8.59 -3.03
N ARG A 81 -1.01 8.45 -4.21
CA ARG A 81 -1.06 9.44 -5.30
C ARG A 81 -2.48 9.64 -5.85
N ALA A 82 -3.18 8.54 -6.12
CA ALA A 82 -4.56 8.53 -6.61
C ALA A 82 -5.61 8.91 -5.53
N LYS A 83 -5.17 9.20 -4.30
CA LYS A 83 -6.02 9.44 -3.12
C LYS A 83 -7.08 8.34 -2.93
N ALA A 84 -6.73 7.11 -3.29
CA ALA A 84 -7.60 5.96 -3.24
C ALA A 84 -7.49 5.24 -1.88
N LYS A 85 -8.57 4.61 -1.44
CA LYS A 85 -8.53 3.70 -0.28
C LYS A 85 -7.87 2.38 -0.67
N THR A 86 -6.84 1.99 0.08
CA THR A 86 -6.17 0.68 -0.05
C THR A 86 -6.78 -0.35 0.89
N PHE A 87 -6.95 -1.58 0.42
CA PHE A 87 -7.31 -2.73 1.26
C PHE A 87 -6.24 -3.80 1.12
N ASP A 88 -5.61 -4.16 2.24
CA ASP A 88 -4.66 -5.27 2.28
C ASP A 88 -5.45 -6.57 2.52
N LEU A 89 -5.30 -7.52 1.61
CA LEU A 89 -5.96 -8.83 1.66
C LEU A 89 -4.91 -9.94 1.78
N ASN A 90 -5.08 -10.82 2.75
CA ASN A 90 -4.23 -12.00 2.89
C ASN A 90 -4.73 -13.12 1.98
N ALA A 91 -4.02 -13.40 0.89
CA ALA A 91 -4.40 -14.41 -0.09
C ALA A 91 -4.54 -15.85 0.45
N VAL A 92 -3.97 -16.16 1.62
CA VAL A 92 -4.05 -17.50 2.23
C VAL A 92 -5.31 -17.67 3.06
N MET A 93 -5.77 -16.60 3.73
CA MET A 93 -6.94 -16.64 4.61
C MET A 93 -8.20 -16.02 3.99
N ALA A 94 -8.05 -15.17 2.98
CA ALA A 94 -9.17 -14.46 2.38
C ALA A 94 -9.95 -15.37 1.42
N GLY A 95 -11.25 -15.50 1.68
CA GLY A 95 -12.17 -16.21 0.81
C GLY A 95 -12.92 -15.29 -0.16
N VAL A 96 -13.77 -15.89 -1.00
CA VAL A 96 -14.68 -15.15 -1.90
C VAL A 96 -15.63 -14.23 -1.12
N ALA A 97 -15.97 -14.59 0.11
CA ALA A 97 -16.84 -13.79 0.98
C ALA A 97 -16.19 -12.44 1.35
N ASP A 98 -14.89 -12.42 1.67
CA ASP A 98 -14.20 -11.19 2.07
C ASP A 98 -14.01 -10.26 0.87
N LEU A 99 -13.73 -10.82 -0.30
CA LEU A 99 -13.65 -10.06 -1.54
C LEU A 99 -14.98 -9.39 -1.88
N LYS A 100 -16.11 -10.11 -1.72
CA LYS A 100 -17.46 -9.56 -1.93
C LYS A 100 -17.75 -8.38 -1.00
N LYS A 101 -17.38 -8.48 0.29
CA LYS A 101 -17.55 -7.39 1.27
C LYS A 101 -16.81 -6.12 0.85
N ILE A 102 -15.56 -6.25 0.37
CA ILE A 102 -14.76 -5.10 -0.08
C ILE A 102 -15.36 -4.48 -1.34
N ILE A 103 -15.84 -5.29 -2.29
CA ILE A 103 -16.51 -4.80 -3.50
C ILE A 103 -17.80 -4.05 -3.13
N GLU A 104 -18.58 -4.58 -2.19
CA GLU A 104 -19.81 -3.94 -1.71
C GLU A 104 -19.52 -2.61 -1.01
N TYR A 105 -18.54 -2.59 -0.11
CA TYR A 105 -18.05 -1.37 0.55
C TYR A 105 -17.59 -0.32 -0.47
N SER A 106 -16.82 -0.73 -1.49
CA SER A 106 -16.34 0.15 -2.55
C SER A 106 -17.47 0.67 -3.44
N ARG A 107 -18.48 -0.16 -3.73
CA ARG A 107 -19.68 0.25 -4.48
C ARG A 107 -20.46 1.33 -3.75
N GLY A 108 -20.55 1.26 -2.42
CA GLY A 108 -21.15 2.33 -1.59
C GLY A 108 -20.40 3.66 -1.65
N LEU A 109 -19.09 3.63 -1.92
CA LEU A 109 -18.26 4.84 -2.11
C LEU A 109 -18.33 5.40 -3.55
N GLY A 110 -18.71 4.56 -4.52
CA GLY A 110 -18.71 4.87 -5.96
C GLY A 110 -19.68 5.97 -6.41
N GLY A 111 -20.57 6.45 -5.53
CA GLY A 111 -21.47 7.57 -5.84
C GLY A 111 -20.76 8.92 -6.06
N GLY A 112 -19.51 9.08 -5.58
CA GLY A 112 -18.77 10.35 -5.67
C GLY A 112 -17.74 10.47 -6.80
N LEU A 113 -17.24 9.35 -7.34
CA LEU A 113 -16.09 9.37 -8.28
C LEU A 113 -16.49 9.52 -9.75
N ALA A 114 -17.78 9.41 -10.08
CA ALA A 114 -18.28 9.52 -11.46
C ALA A 114 -18.55 10.98 -11.91
N GLN A 115 -18.47 11.98 -11.02
CA GLN A 115 -18.84 13.37 -11.37
C GLN A 115 -17.68 14.24 -11.85
N ASN A 116 -16.41 13.82 -11.75
CA ASN A 116 -15.26 14.70 -12.07
C ASN A 116 -14.53 14.35 -13.37
N GLN A 117 -15.24 13.79 -14.36
CA GLN A 117 -14.74 13.66 -15.74
C GLN A 117 -15.75 14.22 -16.74
N ARG A 118 -15.84 15.55 -16.81
CA ARG A 118 -16.30 16.31 -17.98
C ARG A 118 -15.43 17.54 -18.15
#